data_AF-A0A2W0C009-F1
#
_entry.id   AF-A0A2W0C009-F1
#
_cell.length_a   1.000
_cell.length_b   1.000
_cell.length_c   1.000
_cell.angle_alpha   90.00
_cell.angle_beta   90.00
_cell.angle_gamma   90.00
#
_symmetry.space_group_name_H-M   'P 1'
#
loop_
_entity.id
_entity.type
_entity.pdbx_description
1 polymer ?
#
loop_
_entity_poly.entity_id
_entity_poly.type
_entity_poly.pdbx_seq_one_letter_code
_entity_poly.pdbx_strand_id
1 'polypeptide(L)'
;MHLTILQLALWLSPTIVESVIVMAMLYRKLWRSLPIFLSYLVFTISRTCFLFLERSNTVEYFYAYWVTEALGSFIVLCVIKEMFDNAFHKHLGLRQLGNVLFGWSIAVLVVVAVVIAWTSPGGDTTRLMAGILTVKRTVTFVEAGLLGFLFLFAVTMGLGWQHYATGVCLGFGIYGAVELTAITARAIYGEPATGIFNWVIMTVNNCCVFTWAAYFLMPVHEPNQQLSINAETRLEEWNEALLQLMKR
;
A
#
# COMPACT_ATOMS: atom_id res chain seq x y z
N MET A 1 -16.82 3.12 22.95
CA MET A 1 -15.90 2.04 23.35
C MET A 1 -14.75 2.63 24.15
N HIS A 2 -14.43 2.13 25.35
CA HIS A 2 -13.27 2.59 26.12
C HIS A 2 -12.00 1.93 25.56
N LEU A 3 -11.20 2.68 24.79
CA LEU A 3 -9.87 2.25 24.40
C LEU A 3 -8.98 2.24 25.65
N THR A 4 -8.20 1.17 25.82
CA THR A 4 -7.17 1.17 26.87
C THR A 4 -6.09 2.20 26.53
N ILE A 5 -5.37 2.70 27.53
CA ILE A 5 -4.27 3.66 27.34
C ILE A 5 -3.24 3.13 26.33
N LEU A 6 -3.00 1.81 26.35
CA LEU A 6 -2.07 1.14 25.45
C LEU A 6 -2.61 1.10 24.00
N GLN A 7 -3.91 0.86 23.80
CA GLN A 7 -4.53 0.94 22.47
C GLN A 7 -4.50 2.36 21.92
N LEU A 8 -4.75 3.36 22.77
CA LEU A 8 -4.68 4.77 22.36
C LEU A 8 -3.25 5.15 21.95
N ALA A 9 -2.25 4.72 22.72
CA ALA A 9 -0.85 4.95 22.41
C ALA A 9 -0.44 4.31 21.08
N LEU A 10 -0.80 3.04 20.85
CA LEU A 10 -0.52 2.32 19.59
C LEU A 10 -1.26 2.89 18.39
N TRP A 11 -2.40 3.54 18.61
CA TRP A 11 -3.20 4.14 17.55
C TRP A 11 -2.68 5.52 17.14
N LEU A 12 -2.18 6.31 18.09
CA LEU A 12 -1.61 7.64 17.82
C LEU A 12 -0.12 7.62 17.46
N SER A 13 0.62 6.58 17.86
CA SER A 13 2.06 6.49 17.58
C SER A 13 2.41 6.54 16.09
N PRO A 14 1.68 5.91 15.15
CA PRO A 14 1.95 6.05 13.72
C PRO A 14 1.87 7.50 13.26
N THR A 15 0.86 8.25 13.69
CA THR A 15 0.63 9.65 13.26
C THR A 15 1.78 10.57 13.65
N ILE A 16 2.38 10.35 14.83
CA ILE A 16 3.56 11.12 15.28
C ILE A 16 4.74 10.84 14.35
N VAL A 17 5.00 9.57 14.05
CA VAL A 17 6.13 9.17 13.22
C VAL A 17 5.91 9.57 11.75
N GLU A 18 4.69 9.43 11.23
CA GLU A 18 4.31 9.92 9.89
C GLU A 18 4.53 11.43 9.76
N SER A 19 4.19 12.21 10.78
CA SER A 19 4.44 13.66 10.80
C SER A 19 5.93 13.97 10.71
N VAL A 20 6.78 13.20 11.40
CA VAL A 20 8.25 13.32 11.31
C VAL A 20 8.74 12.98 9.90
N ILE A 21 8.20 11.92 9.28
CA ILE A 21 8.55 11.54 7.91
C ILE A 21 8.14 12.64 6.92
N VAL A 22 6.94 13.19 7.03
CA VAL A 22 6.46 14.30 6.19
C VAL A 22 7.40 15.50 6.31
N MET A 23 7.76 15.90 7.53
CA MET A 23 8.71 17.01 7.74
C MET A 23 10.08 16.72 7.12
N ALA A 24 10.61 15.49 7.28
CA ALA A 24 11.88 15.09 6.68
C ALA A 24 11.82 15.10 5.14
N MET A 25 10.72 14.63 4.54
CA MET A 25 10.50 14.63 3.10
C MET A 25 10.43 16.05 2.53
N LEU A 26 9.76 16.97 3.23
CA LEU A 26 9.68 18.37 2.83
C LEU A 26 11.05 19.05 2.92
N TYR A 27 11.79 18.84 4.01
CA TYR A 27 13.13 19.39 4.21
C TYR A 27 14.12 18.90 3.14
N ARG A 28 14.07 17.61 2.79
CA ARG A 28 14.92 16.98 1.75
C ARG A 28 14.41 17.18 0.32
N LYS A 29 13.32 17.92 0.12
CA LYS A 29 12.66 18.16 -1.18
C LYS A 29 12.22 16.88 -1.93
N LEU A 30 11.96 15.79 -1.20
CA LEU A 30 11.53 14.50 -1.75
C LEU A 30 10.08 14.50 -2.28
N TRP A 31 9.34 15.59 -2.06
CA TRP A 31 8.00 15.79 -2.64
C TRP A 31 7.97 15.80 -4.16
N ARG A 32 9.11 16.02 -4.83
CA ARG A 32 9.21 15.92 -6.30
C ARG A 32 9.42 14.49 -6.80
N SER A 33 10.06 13.64 -6.00
CA SER A 33 10.33 12.25 -6.35
C SER A 33 9.21 11.31 -5.92
N LEU A 34 8.57 11.57 -4.78
CA LEU A 34 7.52 10.74 -4.19
C LEU A 34 6.27 11.58 -3.76
N PRO A 35 5.67 12.40 -4.66
CA PRO A 35 4.49 13.21 -4.33
C PRO A 35 3.27 12.41 -3.86
N ILE A 36 3.02 11.22 -4.40
CA ILE A 36 1.84 10.42 -4.07
C ILE A 36 2.03 9.76 -2.70
N PHE A 37 3.22 9.23 -2.40
CA PHE A 37 3.53 8.75 -1.05
C PHE A 37 3.43 9.86 0.00
N LEU A 38 3.88 11.08 -0.31
CA LEU A 38 3.67 12.22 0.59
C LEU A 38 2.18 12.49 0.82
N SER A 39 1.38 12.45 -0.25
CA SER A 39 -0.07 12.63 -0.18
C SER A 39 -0.75 11.53 0.65
N TYR A 40 -0.27 10.29 0.55
CA TYR A 40 -0.68 9.16 1.38
C TYR A 40 -0.43 9.45 2.87
N LEU A 41 0.76 9.90 3.25
CA LEU A 41 1.08 10.20 4.65
C LEU A 41 0.17 11.31 5.21
N VAL A 42 -0.04 12.38 4.43
CA VAL A 42 -0.94 13.48 4.84
C VAL A 42 -2.38 12.99 4.97
N PHE A 43 -2.82 12.11 4.06
CA PHE A 43 -4.13 11.50 4.13
C PHE A 43 -4.30 10.63 5.39
N THR A 44 -3.31 9.81 5.73
CA THR A 44 -3.37 8.93 6.93
C THR A 44 -3.42 9.74 8.23
N ILE A 45 -2.65 10.82 8.31
CA ILE A 45 -2.70 11.77 9.45
C ILE A 45 -4.09 12.40 9.54
N SER A 46 -4.61 12.91 8.41
CA SER A 46 -5.93 13.56 8.35
C SER A 46 -7.06 12.61 8.71
N ARG A 47 -7.01 11.37 8.19
CA ARG A 47 -7.96 10.29 8.48
C ARG A 47 -7.96 9.96 9.97
N THR A 48 -6.78 9.86 10.59
CA THR A 48 -6.67 9.55 12.02
C THR A 48 -7.29 10.66 12.86
N CYS A 49 -6.98 11.93 12.56
CA CYS A 49 -7.60 13.07 13.24
C CYS A 49 -9.12 13.09 13.06
N PHE A 50 -9.61 12.87 11.84
CA PHE A 50 -11.04 12.86 11.53
C PHE A 50 -11.78 11.74 12.28
N LEU A 51 -11.29 10.50 12.21
CA LEU A 51 -11.90 9.37 12.93
C LEU A 51 -11.83 9.52 14.45
N PHE A 52 -10.83 10.23 14.98
CA PHE A 52 -10.76 10.51 16.40
C PHE A 52 -11.87 11.46 16.87
N LEU A 53 -12.23 12.45 16.05
CA LEU A 53 -13.29 13.41 16.35
C LEU A 53 -14.66 12.75 16.27
N GLU A 54 -14.89 11.92 15.26
CA GLU A 54 -16.16 11.24 14.99
C GLU A 54 -16.44 10.02 15.90
N ARG A 55 -15.52 9.70 16.83
CA ARG A 55 -15.60 8.49 17.68
C ARG A 55 -16.84 8.41 18.57
N SER A 56 -17.53 9.52 18.81
CA SER A 56 -18.72 9.60 19.66
C SER A 56 -19.99 9.11 18.96
N ASN A 57 -20.06 9.24 17.63
CA ASN A 57 -21.23 8.84 16.83
C ASN A 57 -20.94 7.56 16.05
N THR A 58 -21.55 6.46 16.49
CA THR A 58 -21.32 5.12 15.90
C THR A 58 -21.66 5.05 14.41
N VAL A 59 -22.69 5.79 13.96
CA VAL A 59 -23.15 5.74 12.56
C VAL A 59 -22.21 6.54 11.66
N GLU A 60 -21.89 7.77 12.04
CA GLU A 60 -20.95 8.62 11.29
C GLU A 60 -19.56 7.99 11.24
N TYR A 61 -19.07 7.46 12.37
CA TYR A 61 -17.82 6.71 12.44
C TYR A 61 -17.79 5.54 11.47
N PHE A 62 -18.89 4.77 11.37
CA PHE A 62 -18.97 3.61 10.48
C PHE A 62 -18.79 4.01 9.01
N TYR A 63 -19.56 4.99 8.53
CA TYR A 63 -19.48 5.43 7.14
C TYR A 63 -18.15 6.14 6.85
N ALA A 64 -17.69 7.02 7.76
CA ALA A 64 -16.41 7.69 7.67
C ALA A 64 -15.25 6.68 7.56
N TYR A 65 -15.26 5.65 8.40
CA TYR A 65 -14.25 4.60 8.38
C TYR A 65 -14.19 3.92 7.02
N TRP A 66 -15.32 3.44 6.49
CA TRP A 66 -15.32 2.71 5.22
C TRP A 66 -15.01 3.57 4.00
N VAL A 67 -15.48 4.82 3.97
CA VAL A 67 -15.16 5.75 2.87
C VAL A 67 -13.67 6.10 2.88
N THR A 68 -13.12 6.42 4.05
CA THR A 68 -11.69 6.74 4.18
C THR A 68 -10.81 5.51 3.95
N GLU A 69 -11.29 4.31 4.27
CA GLU A 69 -10.62 3.06 3.95
C GLU A 69 -10.52 2.84 2.43
N ALA A 70 -11.64 2.97 1.71
CA ALA A 70 -11.68 2.80 0.26
C ALA A 70 -10.77 3.83 -0.46
N LEU A 71 -10.80 5.08 0.01
CA LEU A 71 -9.92 6.12 -0.50
C LEU A 71 -8.45 5.83 -0.18
N GLY A 72 -8.17 5.31 1.02
CA GLY A 72 -6.83 4.89 1.42
C GLY A 72 -6.25 3.83 0.50
N SER A 73 -6.99 2.75 0.23
CA SER A 73 -6.55 1.69 -0.69
C SER A 73 -6.32 2.22 -2.12
N PHE A 74 -7.18 3.11 -2.59
CA PHE A 74 -6.94 3.75 -3.89
C PHE A 74 -5.64 4.54 -3.93
N ILE A 75 -5.35 5.31 -2.88
CA ILE A 75 -4.09 6.04 -2.75
C ILE A 75 -2.91 5.07 -2.69
N VAL A 76 -3.01 3.94 -1.97
CA VAL A 76 -1.96 2.91 -1.92
C VAL A 76 -1.67 2.35 -3.31
N LEU A 77 -2.70 2.01 -4.11
CA LEU A 77 -2.50 1.61 -5.51
C LEU A 77 -1.75 2.68 -6.32
N CYS A 78 -2.07 3.96 -6.12
CA CYS A 78 -1.35 5.06 -6.74
C CYS A 78 0.11 5.15 -6.25
N VAL A 79 0.39 4.89 -4.97
CA VAL A 79 1.75 4.82 -4.43
C VAL A 79 2.51 3.66 -5.07
N ILE A 80 1.93 2.48 -5.21
CA ILE A 80 2.58 1.34 -5.86
C ILE A 80 2.91 1.69 -7.32
N LYS A 81 2.00 2.38 -8.02
CA LYS A 81 2.26 2.88 -9.37
C LYS A 81 3.41 3.88 -9.40
N GLU A 82 3.45 4.82 -8.45
CA GLU A 82 4.55 5.77 -8.30
C GLU A 82 5.89 5.04 -8.10
N MET A 83 5.92 4.01 -7.25
CA MET A 83 7.13 3.20 -7.03
C MET A 83 7.55 2.48 -8.31
N PHE A 84 6.59 1.94 -9.06
CA PHE A 84 6.85 1.26 -10.34
C PHE A 84 7.42 2.24 -11.37
N ASP A 85 6.78 3.39 -11.55
CA ASP A 85 7.24 4.44 -12.47
C ASP A 85 8.63 4.96 -12.09
N ASN A 86 8.92 5.13 -10.79
CA ASN A 86 10.24 5.56 -10.32
C ASN A 86 11.31 4.47 -10.53
N ALA A 87 10.97 3.20 -10.26
CA ALA A 87 11.86 2.05 -10.44
C ALA A 87 12.25 1.85 -11.92
N PHE A 88 11.31 2.07 -12.84
CA PHE A 88 11.52 1.87 -14.28
C PHE A 88 11.56 3.17 -15.08
N HIS A 89 11.91 4.30 -14.47
CA HIS A 89 11.85 5.61 -15.12
C HIS A 89 12.67 5.70 -16.42
N LYS A 90 13.78 4.95 -16.53
CA LYS A 90 14.63 4.88 -17.73
C LYS A 90 14.17 3.88 -18.79
N HIS A 91 13.25 2.96 -18.45
CA HIS A 91 12.92 1.79 -19.27
C HIS A 91 11.46 1.81 -19.73
N LEU A 92 11.22 2.32 -20.94
CA LEU A 92 9.88 2.57 -21.48
C LEU A 92 8.99 1.32 -21.59
N GLY A 93 9.53 0.19 -22.04
CA GLY A 93 8.81 -1.08 -22.18
C GLY A 93 8.39 -1.68 -20.84
N LEU A 94 9.27 -1.66 -19.84
CA LEU A 94 8.94 -2.09 -18.48
C LEU A 94 7.86 -1.19 -17.87
N ARG A 95 7.99 0.12 -18.06
CA ARG A 95 6.97 1.10 -17.64
C ARG A 95 5.62 0.87 -18.32
N GLN A 96 5.61 0.54 -19.61
CA GLN A 96 4.39 0.19 -20.34
C GLN A 96 3.76 -1.10 -19.81
N LEU A 97 4.55 -2.13 -19.52
CA LEU A 97 4.07 -3.35 -18.87
C LEU A 97 3.42 -3.03 -17.51
N GLY A 98 4.05 -2.18 -16.70
CA GLY A 98 3.46 -1.67 -15.47
C GLY A 98 2.09 -1.04 -15.71
N ASN A 99 1.99 -0.09 -16.63
CA ASN A 99 0.73 0.57 -16.96
C ASN A 99 -0.36 -0.43 -17.42
N VAL A 100 0.00 -1.44 -18.20
CA VAL A 100 -0.91 -2.52 -18.60
C VAL A 100 -1.38 -3.31 -17.38
N LEU A 101 -0.46 -3.73 -16.49
CA LEU A 101 -0.81 -4.44 -15.26
C LEU A 101 -1.76 -3.61 -14.38
N PHE A 102 -1.46 -2.33 -14.13
CA PHE A 102 -2.33 -1.45 -13.35
C PHE A 102 -3.70 -1.28 -14.01
N GLY A 103 -3.77 -1.18 -15.35
CA GLY A 103 -5.03 -1.14 -16.09
C GLY A 103 -5.87 -2.39 -15.87
N TRP A 104 -5.26 -3.58 -15.96
CA TRP A 104 -5.92 -4.85 -15.67
C TRP A 104 -6.32 -4.98 -14.20
N SER A 105 -5.50 -4.54 -13.27
CA SER A 105 -5.82 -4.51 -11.85
C SER A 105 -7.09 -3.69 -11.58
N ILE A 106 -7.18 -2.48 -12.13
CA ILE A 106 -8.39 -1.65 -12.01
C ILE A 106 -9.59 -2.34 -12.65
N ALA A 107 -9.43 -2.92 -13.85
CA ALA A 107 -10.50 -3.63 -14.53
C ALA A 107 -11.03 -4.81 -13.69
N VAL A 108 -10.14 -5.61 -13.11
CA VAL A 108 -10.51 -6.72 -12.21
C VAL A 108 -11.27 -6.22 -10.98
N LEU A 109 -10.81 -5.13 -10.35
CA LEU A 109 -11.48 -4.54 -9.20
C LEU A 109 -12.90 -4.06 -9.54
N VAL A 110 -13.07 -3.43 -10.71
CA VAL A 110 -14.39 -3.00 -11.19
C VAL A 110 -15.30 -4.20 -11.46
N VAL A 111 -14.80 -5.25 -12.12
CA VAL A 111 -15.57 -6.47 -12.39
C VAL A 111 -16.01 -7.12 -11.08
N VAL A 112 -15.11 -7.25 -10.10
CA VAL A 112 -15.44 -7.81 -8.78
C VAL A 112 -16.50 -6.97 -8.08
N ALA A 113 -16.39 -5.63 -8.11
CA ALA A 113 -17.39 -4.75 -7.53
C ALA A 113 -18.78 -4.92 -8.19
N VAL A 114 -18.84 -5.01 -9.52
CA VAL A 114 -20.08 -5.23 -10.27
C VAL A 114 -20.68 -6.61 -9.97
N VAL A 115 -19.87 -7.67 -9.95
CA VAL A 115 -20.33 -9.03 -9.63
C VAL A 115 -20.92 -9.08 -8.23
N ILE A 116 -20.27 -8.45 -7.24
CA ILE A 116 -20.78 -8.38 -5.87
C ILE A 116 -22.10 -7.60 -5.81
N ALA A 117 -22.20 -6.48 -6.54
CA ALA A 117 -23.42 -5.69 -6.61
C ALA A 117 -24.59 -6.48 -7.24
N TRP A 118 -24.31 -7.32 -8.24
CA TRP A 118 -25.34 -8.06 -8.97
C TRP A 118 -25.76 -9.38 -8.31
N THR A 119 -24.83 -10.08 -7.67
CA THR A 119 -25.07 -11.42 -7.11
C THR A 119 -25.61 -11.41 -5.68
N SER A 120 -25.73 -10.25 -5.04
CA SER A 120 -26.15 -10.15 -3.63
C SER A 120 -27.68 -10.23 -3.46
N PRO A 121 -28.29 -11.33 -2.95
CA PRO A 121 -29.75 -11.51 -2.96
C PRO A 121 -30.40 -11.45 -1.56
N GLY A 122 -30.83 -10.27 -1.06
CA GLY A 122 -31.67 -10.03 0.16
C GLY A 122 -31.16 -8.94 1.16
N GLY A 123 -31.64 -8.91 2.43
CA GLY A 123 -31.61 -7.77 3.39
C GLY A 123 -30.30 -7.01 3.73
N ASP A 124 -30.43 -5.69 3.87
CA ASP A 124 -29.45 -4.65 3.50
C ASP A 124 -28.11 -4.61 4.27
N THR A 125 -28.09 -4.69 5.60
CA THR A 125 -26.92 -4.29 6.40
C THR A 125 -25.83 -5.36 6.52
N THR A 126 -26.18 -6.62 6.80
CA THR A 126 -25.19 -7.72 6.92
C THR A 126 -24.49 -8.02 5.59
N ARG A 127 -25.14 -7.70 4.47
CA ARG A 127 -24.64 -7.98 3.11
C ARG A 127 -23.76 -6.88 2.58
N LEU A 128 -24.11 -5.64 2.85
CA LEU A 128 -23.25 -4.50 2.58
C LEU A 128 -21.87 -4.72 3.24
N MET A 129 -21.87 -5.19 4.49
CA MET A 129 -20.63 -5.55 5.18
C MET A 129 -19.86 -6.67 4.48
N ALA A 130 -20.53 -7.78 4.12
CA ALA A 130 -19.87 -8.89 3.42
C ALA A 130 -19.29 -8.47 2.06
N GLY A 131 -20.01 -7.64 1.30
CA GLY A 131 -19.55 -7.09 0.04
C GLY A 131 -18.32 -6.19 0.21
N ILE A 132 -18.36 -5.25 1.17
CA ILE A 132 -17.23 -4.38 1.48
C ILE A 132 -15.99 -5.19 1.88
N LEU A 133 -16.13 -6.20 2.73
CA LEU A 133 -15.01 -7.05 3.14
C LEU A 133 -14.44 -7.87 1.98
N THR A 134 -15.29 -8.30 1.04
CA THR A 134 -14.87 -9.02 -0.16
C THR A 134 -14.08 -8.10 -1.09
N VAL A 135 -14.59 -6.90 -1.37
CA VAL A 135 -13.88 -5.88 -2.15
C VAL A 135 -12.55 -5.55 -1.50
N LYS A 136 -12.53 -5.29 -0.19
CA LYS A 136 -11.31 -5.01 0.56
C LYS A 136 -10.29 -6.13 0.38
N ARG A 137 -10.70 -7.39 0.54
CA ARG A 137 -9.80 -8.55 0.31
C ARG A 137 -9.21 -8.54 -1.10
N THR A 138 -10.03 -8.31 -2.12
CA THR A 138 -9.57 -8.29 -3.51
C THR A 138 -8.57 -7.16 -3.74
N VAL A 139 -8.82 -5.97 -3.20
CA VAL A 139 -7.91 -4.83 -3.31
C VAL A 139 -6.57 -5.14 -2.63
N THR A 140 -6.57 -5.61 -1.38
CA THR A 140 -5.33 -5.99 -0.67
C THR A 140 -4.57 -7.10 -1.42
N PHE A 141 -5.27 -8.07 -2.02
CA PHE A 141 -4.64 -9.11 -2.83
C PHE A 141 -3.96 -8.54 -4.07
N VAL A 142 -4.63 -7.62 -4.78
CA VAL A 142 -4.09 -6.93 -5.95
C VAL A 142 -2.87 -6.07 -5.56
N GLU A 143 -2.95 -5.29 -4.49
CA GLU A 143 -1.84 -4.49 -3.95
C GLU A 143 -0.62 -5.36 -3.61
N ALA A 144 -0.84 -6.46 -2.87
CA ALA A 144 0.22 -7.40 -2.52
C ALA A 144 0.84 -8.07 -3.75
N GLY A 145 0.01 -8.45 -4.74
CA GLY A 145 0.47 -9.02 -6.01
C GLY A 145 1.31 -8.05 -6.83
N LEU A 146 0.89 -6.79 -6.93
CA LEU A 146 1.64 -5.74 -7.64
C LEU A 146 2.97 -5.42 -6.95
N LEU A 147 2.98 -5.34 -5.62
CA LEU A 147 4.21 -5.17 -4.85
C LEU A 147 5.15 -6.38 -5.00
N GLY A 148 4.61 -7.60 -4.93
CA GLY A 148 5.38 -8.82 -5.14
C GLY A 148 5.98 -8.88 -6.55
N PHE A 149 5.21 -8.48 -7.56
CA PHE A 149 5.69 -8.35 -8.94
C PHE A 149 6.81 -7.31 -9.05
N LEU A 150 6.63 -6.13 -8.46
CA LEU A 150 7.65 -5.09 -8.41
C LEU A 150 8.94 -5.60 -7.75
N PHE A 151 8.84 -6.29 -6.61
CA PHE A 151 9.99 -6.88 -5.92
C PHE A 151 10.68 -7.98 -6.73
N LEU A 152 9.91 -8.86 -7.37
CA LEU A 152 10.45 -9.92 -8.21
C LEU A 152 11.27 -9.31 -9.34
N PHE A 153 10.72 -8.31 -10.05
CA PHE A 153 11.46 -7.60 -11.10
C PHE A 153 12.64 -6.82 -10.55
N ALA A 154 12.53 -6.22 -9.36
CA ALA A 154 13.63 -5.53 -8.71
C ALA A 154 14.85 -6.44 -8.50
N VAL A 155 14.59 -7.61 -7.93
CA VAL A 155 15.61 -8.59 -7.55
C VAL A 155 16.18 -9.27 -8.80
N THR A 156 15.34 -9.68 -9.75
CA THR A 156 15.81 -10.33 -10.98
C THR A 156 16.69 -9.41 -11.82
N MET A 157 16.41 -8.10 -11.83
CA MET A 157 17.19 -7.12 -12.57
C MET A 157 18.37 -6.55 -11.77
N GLY A 158 18.46 -6.83 -10.47
CA GLY A 158 19.55 -6.35 -9.61
C GLY A 158 19.58 -4.82 -9.44
N LEU A 159 18.43 -4.13 -9.59
CA LEU A 159 18.39 -2.67 -9.54
C LEU A 159 18.89 -2.15 -8.18
N GLY A 160 19.85 -1.22 -8.23
CA GLY A 160 20.15 -0.32 -7.12
C GLY A 160 19.00 0.66 -6.92
N TRP A 161 17.98 0.25 -6.16
CA TRP A 161 16.84 1.10 -5.86
C TRP A 161 17.28 2.35 -5.11
N GLN A 162 16.55 3.45 -5.32
CA GLN A 162 16.62 4.56 -4.37
C GLN A 162 16.23 4.03 -2.99
N HIS A 163 17.11 4.19 -2.02
CA HIS A 163 16.95 3.66 -0.65
C HIS A 163 15.52 3.86 -0.10
N TYR A 164 14.95 5.04 -0.30
CA TYR A 164 13.59 5.38 0.15
C TYR A 164 12.49 4.54 -0.51
N ALA A 165 12.57 4.25 -1.81
CA ALA A 165 11.57 3.44 -2.53
C ALA A 165 11.55 1.99 -2.01
N THR A 166 12.72 1.44 -1.65
CA THR A 166 12.83 0.11 -1.04
C THR A 166 12.12 0.07 0.31
N GLY A 167 12.37 1.06 1.16
CA GLY A 167 11.71 1.18 2.45
C GLY A 167 10.19 1.27 2.32
N VAL A 168 9.70 2.08 1.38
CA VAL A 168 8.25 2.23 1.13
C VAL A 168 7.63 0.91 0.71
N CYS A 169 8.16 0.27 -0.33
CA CYS A 169 7.62 -1.01 -0.83
C CYS A 169 7.69 -2.12 0.24
N LEU A 170 8.75 -2.14 1.06
CA LEU A 170 8.92 -3.16 2.08
C LEU A 170 7.89 -3.00 3.20
N GLY A 171 7.64 -1.77 3.63
CA GLY A 171 6.57 -1.48 4.60
C GLY A 171 5.19 -1.89 4.07
N PHE A 172 4.84 -1.47 2.86
CA PHE A 172 3.54 -1.86 2.27
C PHE A 172 3.43 -3.37 2.01
N GLY A 173 4.50 -4.03 1.59
CA GLY A 173 4.51 -5.47 1.34
C GLY A 173 4.27 -6.29 2.61
N ILE A 174 4.95 -5.94 3.71
CA ILE A 174 4.75 -6.59 5.01
C ILE A 174 3.34 -6.34 5.52
N TYR A 175 2.89 -5.08 5.48
CA TYR A 175 1.54 -4.73 5.92
C TYR A 175 0.47 -5.49 5.13
N GLY A 176 0.56 -5.48 3.80
CA GLY A 176 -0.40 -6.14 2.91
C GLY A 176 -0.45 -7.66 3.13
N ALA A 177 0.70 -8.31 3.34
CA ALA A 177 0.74 -9.75 3.61
C ALA A 177 0.04 -10.11 4.95
N VAL A 178 0.29 -9.32 5.99
CA VAL A 178 -0.33 -9.51 7.30
C VAL A 178 -1.83 -9.20 7.24
N GLU A 179 -2.21 -8.11 6.58
CA GLU A 179 -3.61 -7.72 6.43
C GLU A 179 -4.40 -8.76 5.63
N LEU A 180 -3.86 -9.25 4.51
CA LEU A 180 -4.50 -10.29 3.71
C LEU A 180 -4.70 -11.57 4.52
N THR A 181 -3.70 -11.95 5.32
CA THR A 181 -3.79 -13.10 6.24
C THR A 181 -4.88 -12.87 7.28
N ALA A 182 -4.95 -11.67 7.87
CA ALA A 182 -5.98 -11.31 8.84
C ALA A 182 -7.40 -11.29 8.27
N ILE A 183 -7.59 -10.79 7.04
CA ILE A 183 -8.90 -10.76 6.37
C ILE A 183 -9.34 -12.17 5.97
N THR A 184 -8.40 -13.01 5.54
CA THR A 184 -8.68 -14.41 5.16
C THR A 184 -9.00 -15.25 6.38
N ALA A 185 -8.20 -15.14 7.44
CA ALA A 185 -8.42 -15.84 8.69
C ALA A 185 -9.76 -15.45 9.35
N ARG A 186 -10.13 -14.16 9.31
CA ARG A 186 -11.45 -13.71 9.80
C ARG A 186 -12.62 -14.36 9.06
N ALA A 187 -12.48 -14.65 7.77
CA ALA A 187 -13.54 -15.33 7.03
C ALA A 187 -13.62 -16.84 7.27
N ILE A 188 -12.52 -17.48 7.70
CA ILE A 188 -12.50 -18.91 8.01
C ILE A 188 -12.92 -19.16 9.47
N TYR A 189 -12.38 -18.38 10.41
CA TYR A 189 -12.49 -18.62 11.85
C TYR A 189 -13.50 -17.70 12.58
N GLY A 190 -14.03 -16.67 11.92
CA GLY A 190 -15.05 -15.77 12.47
C GLY A 190 -14.55 -14.81 13.55
N GLU A 191 -15.48 -14.35 14.39
CA GLU A 191 -15.31 -13.33 15.45
C GLU A 191 -14.09 -13.52 16.38
N PRO A 192 -13.75 -14.74 16.87
CA PRO A 192 -12.64 -14.94 17.81
C PRO A 192 -11.27 -14.50 17.25
N ALA A 193 -11.10 -14.57 15.93
CA ALA A 193 -9.87 -14.15 15.26
C ALA A 193 -9.70 -12.62 15.30
N THR A 194 -10.79 -11.85 15.37
CA THR A 194 -10.81 -10.39 15.23
C THR A 194 -9.98 -9.68 16.31
N GLY A 195 -10.06 -10.17 17.55
CA GLY A 195 -9.30 -9.59 18.67
C GLY A 195 -7.80 -9.67 18.45
N ILE A 196 -7.28 -10.88 18.19
CA ILE A 196 -5.84 -11.12 17.98
C ILE A 196 -5.35 -10.36 16.73
N PHE A 197 -6.09 -10.42 15.62
CA PHE A 197 -5.66 -9.76 14.39
C PHE A 197 -5.68 -8.24 14.48
N ASN A 198 -6.57 -7.62 15.26
CA ASN A 198 -6.52 -6.18 15.49
C ASN A 198 -5.21 -5.75 16.16
N TRP A 199 -4.75 -6.50 17.17
CA TRP A 199 -3.46 -6.25 17.82
C TRP A 199 -2.28 -6.44 16.87
N VAL A 200 -2.31 -7.50 16.06
CA VAL A 200 -1.27 -7.77 15.06
C VAL A 200 -1.21 -6.65 14.02
N ILE A 201 -2.35 -6.23 13.46
CA ILE A 201 -2.41 -5.14 12.46
C ILE A 201 -1.90 -3.83 13.06
N MET A 202 -2.30 -3.48 14.28
CA MET A 202 -1.79 -2.27 14.96
C MET A 202 -0.28 -2.30 15.15
N THR A 203 0.27 -3.45 15.55
CA THR A 203 1.70 -3.62 15.78
C THR A 203 2.47 -3.54 14.46
N VAL A 204 2.02 -4.26 13.44
CA VAL A 204 2.65 -4.27 12.11
C VAL A 204 2.58 -2.90 11.46
N ASN A 205 1.48 -2.16 11.60
CA ASN A 205 1.39 -0.78 11.14
C ASN A 205 2.49 0.10 11.75
N ASN A 206 2.68 0.01 13.07
CA ASN A 206 3.74 0.73 13.75
C ASN A 206 5.12 0.34 13.23
N CYS A 207 5.41 -0.96 13.11
CA CYS A 207 6.66 -1.44 12.54
C CYS A 207 6.90 -0.92 11.11
N CYS A 208 5.85 -0.84 10.28
CA CYS A 208 5.95 -0.32 8.92
C CYS A 208 6.31 1.17 8.92
N VAL A 209 5.63 1.98 9.74
CA VAL A 209 5.93 3.42 9.84
C VAL A 209 7.33 3.67 10.43
N PHE A 210 7.77 2.87 11.41
CA PHE A 210 9.15 2.93 11.90
C PHE A 210 10.17 2.53 10.83
N THR A 211 9.84 1.55 10.01
CA THR A 211 10.68 1.16 8.86
C THR A 211 10.81 2.33 7.89
N TRP A 212 9.71 2.98 7.52
CA TRP A 212 9.76 4.18 6.70
C TRP A 212 10.61 5.28 7.35
N ALA A 213 10.42 5.55 8.64
CA ALA A 213 11.22 6.54 9.36
C ALA A 213 12.72 6.21 9.32
N ALA A 214 13.12 4.95 9.52
CA ALA A 214 14.51 4.54 9.43
C ALA A 214 15.10 4.84 8.04
N TYR A 215 14.39 4.45 6.98
CA TYR A 215 14.83 4.69 5.60
C TYR A 215 14.84 6.19 5.23
N PHE A 216 13.89 6.99 5.70
CA PHE A 216 13.82 8.43 5.39
C PHE A 216 14.76 9.30 6.24
N LEU A 217 15.10 8.89 7.45
CA LEU A 217 15.93 9.67 8.37
C LEU A 217 17.41 9.28 8.29
N MET A 218 17.74 8.02 8.06
CA MET A 218 19.13 7.58 8.00
C MET A 218 19.85 8.13 6.75
N PRO A 219 21.13 8.56 6.86
CA PRO A 219 21.95 8.93 5.72
C PRO A 219 22.32 7.68 4.90
N VAL A 220 22.18 7.76 3.58
CA VAL A 220 22.43 6.64 2.66
C VAL A 220 23.93 6.49 2.37
N HIS A 221 24.45 5.26 2.49
CA HIS A 221 25.71 4.84 1.87
C HIS A 221 25.46 4.59 0.38
N GLU A 222 26.24 5.23 -0.50
CA GLU A 222 26.10 5.04 -1.94
C GLU A 222 26.29 3.56 -2.33
N PRO A 223 25.39 2.99 -3.16
CA PRO A 223 25.49 1.59 -3.57
C PRO A 223 26.75 1.38 -4.41
N ASN A 224 27.35 0.20 -4.28
CA ASN A 224 28.56 -0.19 -4.99
C ASN A 224 28.37 -0.04 -6.52
N GLN A 225 29.18 0.82 -7.14
CA GLN A 225 29.06 1.28 -8.53
C GLN A 225 29.08 0.16 -9.59
N GLN A 226 29.67 -1.00 -9.26
CA GLN A 226 29.68 -2.17 -10.14
C GLN A 226 28.33 -2.88 -10.22
N LEU A 227 27.54 -2.89 -9.14
CA LEU A 227 26.20 -3.51 -9.15
C LEU A 227 25.22 -2.69 -10.00
N SER A 228 25.34 -1.37 -10.00
CA SER A 228 24.49 -0.50 -10.82
C SER A 228 24.70 -0.69 -12.33
N ILE A 229 25.94 -0.88 -12.79
CA ILE A 229 26.26 -1.04 -14.22
C ILE A 229 25.64 -2.33 -14.77
N ASN A 230 25.81 -3.45 -14.06
CA ASN A 230 25.26 -4.74 -14.49
C ASN A 230 23.73 -4.75 -14.51
N ALA A 231 23.09 -4.02 -13.59
CA ALA A 231 21.64 -3.88 -13.54
C ALA A 231 21.10 -3.08 -14.73
N GLU A 232 21.77 -1.98 -15.11
CA GLU A 232 21.37 -1.17 -16.27
C GLU A 232 21.42 -1.97 -17.58
N THR A 233 22.49 -2.74 -17.84
CA THR A 233 22.59 -3.57 -19.05
C THR A 233 21.47 -4.62 -19.14
N ARG A 234 21.15 -5.29 -18.02
CA ARG A 234 20.05 -6.27 -17.99
C ARG A 234 18.69 -5.64 -18.25
N LEU A 235 18.44 -4.44 -17.71
CA LEU A 235 17.16 -3.76 -17.92
C LEU A 235 16.95 -3.35 -19.38
N GLU A 236 18.01 -2.97 -20.08
CA GLU A 236 17.94 -2.66 -21.52
C GLU A 236 17.52 -3.88 -22.34
N GLU A 237 18.11 -5.05 -22.09
CA GLU A 237 17.74 -6.31 -22.77
C GLU A 237 16.24 -6.65 -22.59
N TRP A 238 15.74 -6.58 -21.36
CA TRP A 238 14.33 -6.85 -21.07
C TRP A 238 13.39 -5.78 -21.62
N ASN A 239 13.83 -4.52 -21.59
CA ASN A 239 13.09 -3.41 -22.17
C ASN A 239 12.91 -3.61 -23.68
N GLU A 240 13.96 -4.01 -24.39
CA GLU A 240 13.90 -4.33 -25.82
C GLU A 240 12.99 -5.53 -26.09
N ALA A 241 13.12 -6.62 -25.32
CA ALA A 241 12.28 -7.80 -25.48
C ALA A 241 10.79 -7.50 -25.28
N LEU A 242 10.44 -6.71 -24.26
CA LEU A 242 9.06 -6.29 -24.01
C LEU A 242 8.53 -5.37 -25.11
N LEU A 243 9.35 -4.41 -25.59
CA LEU A 243 8.97 -3.55 -26.70
C LEU A 243 8.73 -4.35 -28.00
N GLN A 244 9.49 -5.40 -28.25
CA GLN A 244 9.26 -6.30 -29.38
C GLN A 244 7.97 -7.10 -29.24
N LEU A 245 7.67 -7.61 -28.04
CA LEU A 245 6.43 -8.35 -27.77
C LEU A 245 5.18 -7.49 -27.93
N MET A 246 5.21 -6.22 -27.53
CA MET A 246 4.06 -5.33 -27.65
C MET A 246 3.86 -4.74 -29.05
N LYS A 247 4.86 -4.85 -29.94
CA LYS A 247 4.73 -4.43 -31.35
C LYS A 247 4.13 -5.52 -32.24
N ARG A 248 4.02 -6.76 -31.75
CA ARG A 248 3.30 -7.86 -32.40
C ARG A 248 1.82 -7.81 -32.05
#